data_AF-A0A374USA7-F1
#
_entry.id   AF-A0A374USA7-F1
#
_cell.length_a   1.000
_cell.length_b   1.000
_cell.length_c   1.000
_cell.angle_alpha   90.00
_cell.angle_beta   90.00
_cell.angle_gamma   90.00
#
_symmetry.space_group_name_H-M   'P 1'
#
loop_
_entity.id
_entity.type
_entity.pdbx_description
1 polymer ?
#
loop_
_entity_poly.entity_id
_entity_poly.type
_entity_poly.pdbx_seq_one_letter_code
_entity_poly.pdbx_strand_id
1 'polypeptide(L)'
;MKDELEELYAELDEVKSCGLEYLPKYGYSSKEDIIQLIEEDIREVKKAMNKRLDSYASRISSGYTEDSLEEERTSLCISQGLSRYC
;
A
#
# COMPACT_ATOMS: atom_id res chain seq x y z
N MET A 1 -4.21 -7.23 -5.17
CA MET A 1 -3.48 -6.43 -4.16
C MET A 1 -4.31 -6.06 -2.94
N LYS A 2 -5.40 -5.26 -2.99
CA LYS A 2 -6.25 -5.10 -1.78
C LYS A 2 -7.01 -6.39 -1.48
N ASP A 3 -7.70 -6.94 -2.48
CA ASP A 3 -8.46 -8.19 -2.36
C ASP A 3 -7.53 -9.36 -1.96
N GLU A 4 -6.39 -9.48 -2.64
CA GLU A 4 -5.30 -10.43 -2.32
C GLU A 4 -4.77 -10.31 -0.88
N LEU A 5 -4.63 -9.10 -0.33
CA LEU A 5 -4.19 -8.90 1.05
C LEU A 5 -5.28 -9.36 2.04
N GLU A 6 -6.55 -9.13 1.71
CA GLU A 6 -7.69 -9.57 2.51
C GLU A 6 -7.84 -11.10 2.50
N GLU A 7 -7.63 -11.74 1.35
CA GLU A 7 -7.57 -13.19 1.21
C GLU A 7 -6.46 -13.81 2.07
N LEU A 8 -5.24 -13.25 2.03
CA LEU A 8 -4.12 -13.71 2.86
C LEU A 8 -4.40 -13.56 4.36
N TYR A 9 -5.09 -12.49 4.78
CA TYR A 9 -5.49 -12.31 6.18
C TYR A 9 -6.55 -13.32 6.61
N ALA A 10 -7.51 -13.65 5.74
CA ALA A 10 -8.51 -14.67 6.02
C ALA A 10 -7.87 -16.06 6.14
N GLU A 11 -6.92 -16.38 5.23
CA GLU A 11 -6.17 -17.64 5.28
C GLU A 11 -5.33 -17.74 6.56
N LEU A 12 -4.66 -16.66 6.96
CA LEU A 12 -3.89 -16.61 8.20
C LEU A 12 -4.77 -16.89 9.44
N ASP A 13 -5.99 -16.37 9.47
CA ASP A 13 -6.94 -16.60 10.56
C ASP A 13 -7.48 -18.05 10.56
N GLU A 14 -7.76 -18.62 9.38
CA GLU A 14 -8.12 -20.04 9.21
C GLU A 14 -7.01 -20.95 9.74
N VAL A 15 -5.76 -20.67 9.39
CA VAL A 15 -4.60 -21.46 9.84
C VAL A 15 -4.37 -21.30 11.34
N LYS A 16 -4.45 -20.06 11.87
CA LYS A 16 -4.26 -19.79 13.30
C LYS A 16 -5.34 -20.43 14.17
N SER A 17 -6.60 -20.44 13.71
CA SER A 17 -7.73 -21.08 14.40
C SER A 17 -7.72 -22.61 14.30
N CYS A 18 -6.99 -23.20 13.36
CA CYS A 18 -6.85 -24.64 13.25
C CYS A 18 -6.12 -25.23 14.47
N GLY A 19 -6.71 -26.24 15.11
CA GLY A 19 -6.14 -26.93 16.27
C GLY A 19 -5.08 -27.99 15.95
N LEU A 20 -4.75 -28.18 14.67
CA LEU A 20 -3.78 -29.19 14.23
C LEU A 20 -2.38 -28.57 14.11
N GLU A 21 -1.36 -29.31 14.56
CA GLU A 21 0.05 -28.94 14.43
C GLU A 21 0.57 -29.10 13.00
N TYR A 22 0.04 -30.09 12.27
CA TYR A 22 0.36 -30.34 10.86
C TYR A 22 -0.89 -30.24 10.02
N LEU A 23 -0.83 -29.45 8.95
CA LEU A 23 -2.01 -29.08 8.17
C LEU A 23 -2.12 -29.95 6.91
N PRO A 24 -3.14 -30.81 6.77
CA PRO A 24 -3.29 -31.68 5.60
C PRO A 24 -3.46 -30.91 4.28
N LYS A 25 -4.13 -29.74 4.34
CA LYS A 25 -4.34 -28.83 3.20
C LYS A 25 -3.02 -28.35 2.59
N TYR A 26 -1.96 -28.32 3.39
CA TYR A 26 -0.62 -27.87 3.01
C TYR A 26 0.38 -29.04 2.96
N GLY A 27 -0.08 -30.26 2.66
CA GLY A 27 0.80 -31.41 2.52
C GLY A 27 1.42 -31.90 3.84
N TYR A 28 0.72 -31.70 4.96
CA TYR A 28 1.21 -31.99 6.31
C TYR A 28 2.45 -31.17 6.72
N SER A 29 2.63 -29.98 6.15
CA SER A 29 3.56 -28.99 6.68
C SER A 29 3.17 -28.54 8.09
N SER A 30 4.16 -28.09 8.86
CA SER A 30 3.90 -27.56 10.21
C SER A 30 3.09 -26.27 10.14
N LYS A 31 2.22 -26.08 11.13
CA LYS A 31 1.39 -24.89 11.25
C LYS A 31 2.25 -23.63 11.34
N GLU A 32 3.33 -23.67 12.10
CA GLU A 32 4.27 -22.56 12.24
C GLU A 32 4.89 -22.16 10.89
N ASP A 33 5.33 -23.14 10.09
CA ASP A 33 5.92 -22.86 8.78
C ASP A 33 4.89 -22.21 7.85
N ILE A 34 3.65 -22.71 7.84
CA ILE A 34 2.57 -22.13 7.02
C ILE A 34 2.23 -20.71 7.46
N ILE A 35 2.17 -20.45 8.77
CA ILE A 35 1.97 -19.09 9.29
C ILE A 35 3.10 -18.16 8.82
N GLN A 36 4.35 -18.60 8.89
CA GLN A 36 5.49 -17.79 8.47
C GLN A 36 5.45 -17.46 6.97
N LEU A 37 5.08 -18.43 6.13
CA LEU A 37 4.95 -18.23 4.69
C LEU A 37 3.85 -17.20 4.38
N ILE A 38 2.66 -17.34 4.96
CA ILE A 38 1.56 -16.39 4.75
C ILE A 38 1.94 -14.99 5.25
N GLU A 39 2.63 -14.89 6.40
CA GLU A 39 3.12 -13.61 6.91
C GLU A 39 4.19 -12.98 6.02
N GLU A 40 5.02 -13.79 5.35
CA GLU A 40 5.97 -13.32 4.34
C GLU A 40 5.25 -12.77 3.10
N ASP A 41 4.28 -13.50 2.56
CA ASP A 41 3.48 -13.06 1.42
C ASP A 41 2.77 -11.73 1.72
N ILE A 42 2.17 -11.59 2.91
CA ILE A 42 1.56 -10.33 3.37
C ILE A 42 2.57 -9.18 3.36
N ARG A 43 3.81 -9.42 3.82
CA ARG A 43 4.86 -8.39 3.81
C ARG A 43 5.24 -7.99 2.38
N GLU A 44 5.37 -8.96 1.48
CA GLU A 44 5.70 -8.70 0.09
C GLU A 44 4.62 -7.89 -0.62
N VAL A 45 3.35 -8.27 -0.47
CA VAL A 45 2.21 -7.55 -1.06
C VAL A 45 2.17 -6.10 -0.55
N LYS A 46 2.35 -5.88 0.77
CA LYS A 46 2.41 -4.53 1.35
C LYS A 46 3.57 -3.72 0.78
N LYS A 47 4.75 -4.32 0.66
CA LYS A 47 5.93 -3.66 0.07
C LYS A 47 5.69 -3.26 -1.38
N ALA A 48 5.05 -4.14 -2.16
CA ALA A 48 4.68 -3.85 -3.54
C ALA A 48 3.66 -2.70 -3.63
N MET A 49 2.65 -2.68 -2.75
CA MET A 49 1.68 -1.58 -2.67
C MET A 49 2.36 -0.25 -2.33
N ASN A 50 3.23 -0.22 -1.31
CA ASN A 50 3.97 0.99 -0.94
C ASN A 50 4.84 1.48 -2.08
N LYS A 51 5.58 0.60 -2.77
CA LYS A 51 6.39 0.98 -3.93
C LYS A 51 5.54 1.61 -5.05
N ARG A 52 4.33 1.12 -5.29
CA ARG A 52 3.41 1.75 -6.27
C ARG A 52 2.93 3.11 -5.78
N LEU A 53 2.62 3.24 -4.50
CA LEU A 53 2.24 4.53 -3.90
C LEU A 53 3.37 5.55 -3.98
N ASP A 54 4.59 5.16 -3.62
CA ASP A 54 5.79 6.00 -3.71
C ASP A 54 6.05 6.45 -5.15
N SER A 55 5.88 5.54 -6.12
CA SER A 55 6.02 5.87 -7.54
C SER A 55 4.93 6.86 -8.01
N TYR A 56 3.70 6.69 -7.55
CA TYR A 56 2.60 7.60 -7.85
C TYR A 56 2.82 8.98 -7.22
N ALA A 57 3.19 9.04 -5.94
CA ALA A 57 3.53 10.26 -5.23
C ALA A 57 4.70 10.99 -5.88
N SER A 58 5.75 10.26 -6.27
CA SER A 58 6.89 10.81 -7.00
C SER A 58 6.48 11.41 -8.35
N ARG A 59 5.53 10.77 -9.06
CA ARG A 59 4.99 11.31 -10.32
C ARG A 59 4.25 12.63 -10.11
N ILE A 60 3.40 12.72 -9.08
CA ILE A 60 2.71 13.98 -8.74
C ILE A 60 3.73 15.04 -8.36
N SER A 61 4.67 14.72 -7.47
CA SER A 61 5.70 15.67 -7.03
C SER A 61 6.62 16.11 -8.17
N SER A 62 6.87 15.26 -9.17
CA SER A 62 7.68 15.65 -10.33
C SER A 62 6.95 16.61 -11.29
N GLY A 63 5.61 16.64 -11.25
CA GLY A 63 4.80 17.54 -12.06
C GLY A 63 4.66 18.94 -11.46
N TYR A 64 4.78 19.04 -10.13
CA TYR A 64 4.64 20.30 -9.39
C TYR A 64 5.98 20.70 -8.77
N THR A 65 6.70 21.58 -9.46
CA THR A 65 7.84 22.30 -8.88
C THR A 65 7.35 23.46 -8.03
N GLU A 66 8.20 23.97 -7.13
CA GLU A 66 7.90 25.17 -6.33
C GLU A 66 7.51 26.35 -7.23
N ASP A 67 8.23 26.56 -8.33
CA ASP A 67 7.92 27.58 -9.34
C ASP A 67 6.54 27.35 -9.99
N SER A 68 6.22 26.11 -10.38
CA SER A 68 4.92 25.79 -10.98
C SER A 68 3.76 26.02 -10.01
N LEU A 69 3.97 25.73 -8.72
CA LEU A 69 2.98 25.97 -7.67
C LEU A 69 2.79 27.47 -7.41
N GLU A 70 3.87 28.26 -7.43
CA GLU A 70 3.79 29.73 -7.30
C GLU A 70 3.09 30.39 -8.51
N GLU A 71 3.32 29.89 -9.72
CA GLU A 71 2.63 30.35 -10.93
C GLU A 71 1.11 30.07 -10.86
N GLU A 72 0.72 28.86 -10.44
CA GLU A 72 -0.68 28.51 -10.22
C GLU A 72 -1.31 29.34 -9.09
N ARG A 73 -0.61 29.51 -7.95
CA ARG A 73 -1.07 30.36 -6.84
C ARG A 73 -1.34 31.77 -7.32
N THR A 74 -0.37 32.36 -8.03
CA THR A 74 -0.44 33.74 -8.52
C THR A 74 -1.60 33.90 -9.50
N SER A 75 -1.75 32.96 -10.44
CA SER A 75 -2.85 32.95 -11.41
C SER A 75 -4.21 32.88 -10.72
N LEU A 76 -4.34 32.05 -9.68
CA LEU A 76 -5.55 31.89 -8.90
C LEU A 76 -5.91 33.18 -8.16
N CYS A 77 -4.95 33.83 -7.51
CA CYS A 77 -5.19 35.09 -6.81
C CYS A 77 -5.61 36.22 -7.75
N ILE A 78 -4.95 36.36 -8.91
CA ILE A 78 -5.34 37.34 -9.93
C ILE A 78 -6.78 37.07 -10.40
N SER A 79 -7.14 35.81 -10.65
CA SER A 79 -8.50 35.44 -11.09
C SER A 79 -9.59 35.79 -10.08
N GLN A 80 -9.24 35.84 -8.79
CA GLN A 80 -10.15 36.21 -7.70
C GLN A 80 -10.09 37.70 -7.35
N GLY A 81 -9.31 38.49 -8.09
CA GLY A 81 -9.11 39.92 -7.81
C GLY A 81 -8.25 40.20 -6.57
N LEU A 82 -7.52 39.21 -6.07
CA LEU A 82 -6.57 39.35 -4.98
C LEU A 82 -5.22 39.84 -5.50
N SER A 83 -4.45 40.48 -4.61
CA SER A 83 -3.06 40.85 -4.90
C SER A 83 -2.22 39.60 -5.20
N ARG A 84 -1.21 39.73 -6.07
CA ARG A 84 -0.25 38.65 -6.38
C ARG A 84 0.55 38.16 -5.16
N TYR A 85 0.56 38.94 -4.08
CA TYR A 85 1.21 38.64 -2.80
C TYR A 85 0.22 38.20 -1.72
N CYS A 86 -0.94 37.68 -2.13
CA CYS A 86 -1.58 36.64 -1.36
C CYS A 86 -0.57 35.49 -1.12
#